data_AF-A0A401T0X2-F1
#
_entry.id   AF-A0A401T0X2-F1
#
_cell.length_a   1.000
_cell.length_b   1.000
_cell.length_c   1.000
_cell.angle_alpha   90.00
_cell.angle_beta   90.00
_cell.angle_gamma   90.00
#
_symmetry.space_group_name_H-M   'P 1'
#
loop_
_entity.id
_entity.type
_entity.pdbx_description
1 polymer ?
#
loop_
_entity_poly.entity_id
_entity_poly.type
_entity_poly.pdbx_seq_one_letter_code
_entity_poly.pdbx_strand_id
1 'polypeptide(L)'
;MKTLTLLNEVEAKRHRLLGYEKRRAPRRVSILAWKEVAETVTANSTIPQTAEQCCKKLNDLTRSARIKMAHNAQEHLLTRDGGVAFRKNLNEYGEGKAAGGNQ
;
A
#
# COMPACT_ATOMS: atom_id res chain seq x y z
N MET A 1 4.75 -10.80 -6.38
CA MET A 1 5.09 -9.41 -6.75
C MET A 1 5.84 -8.75 -5.61
N LYS A 2 7.05 -8.24 -5.85
CA LYS A 2 7.78 -7.48 -4.83
C LYS A 2 7.19 -6.06 -4.79
N THR A 3 6.50 -5.72 -3.70
CA THR A 3 5.96 -4.36 -3.44
C THR A 3 7.04 -3.29 -3.51
N LEU A 4 8.30 -3.69 -3.24
CA LEU A 4 9.50 -2.88 -3.39
C LEU A 4 9.69 -2.36 -4.83
N THR A 5 9.37 -3.16 -5.85
CA THR A 5 9.56 -2.76 -7.26
C THR A 5 8.64 -1.59 -7.63
N LEU A 6 7.37 -1.62 -7.19
CA LEU A 6 6.44 -0.52 -7.44
C LEU A 6 6.88 0.77 -6.73
N LEU A 7 7.28 0.67 -5.46
CA LEU A 7 7.68 1.83 -4.68
C LEU A 7 8.97 2.47 -5.23
N ASN A 8 9.97 1.66 -5.59
CA ASN A 8 11.21 2.15 -6.17
C ASN A 8 10.98 2.86 -7.51
N GLU A 9 10.12 2.31 -8.38
CA GLU A 9 9.80 2.93 -9.67
C GLU A 9 9.02 4.24 -9.52
N VAL A 10 8.06 4.26 -8.58
CA VAL A 10 7.31 5.48 -8.25
C VAL A 10 8.23 6.54 -7.66
N GLU A 11 9.20 6.16 -6.83
CA GLU A 11 10.16 7.08 -6.23
C GLU A 11 11.11 7.66 -7.28
N ALA A 12 11.66 6.83 -8.16
CA ALA A 12 12.51 7.27 -9.27
C ALA A 12 11.79 8.27 -10.21
N LYS A 13 10.47 8.13 -10.39
CA LYS A 13 9.65 8.98 -11.26
C LYS A 13 8.78 9.97 -10.49
N ARG A 14 9.04 10.18 -9.19
CA ARG A 14 8.19 10.95 -8.26
C ARG A 14 7.82 12.33 -8.79
N HIS A 15 8.78 13.06 -9.34
CA HIS A 15 8.56 14.41 -9.87
C HIS A 15 7.58 14.43 -11.05
N ARG A 16 7.59 13.40 -11.90
CA ARG A 16 6.69 13.29 -13.07
C ARG A 16 5.31 12.77 -12.67
N LEU A 17 5.24 11.96 -11.61
CA LEU A 17 3.99 11.35 -11.13
C LEU A 17 3.20 12.28 -10.22
N LEU A 18 3.86 12.87 -9.22
CA LEU A 18 3.25 13.62 -8.12
C LEU A 18 3.52 15.14 -8.23
N GLY A 19 4.52 15.55 -9.02
CA GLY A 19 4.95 16.94 -9.10
C GLY A 19 5.96 17.31 -8.01
N TYR A 20 6.22 18.61 -7.87
CA TYR A 20 7.19 19.17 -6.92
C TYR A 20 6.45 20.02 -5.89
N GLU A 21 6.67 19.74 -4.59
CA GLU A 21 6.07 20.45 -3.44
C GLU A 21 4.58 20.79 -3.59
N LYS A 22 4.28 22.00 -4.11
CA LYS A 22 2.94 22.59 -4.26
C LYS A 22 2.39 22.55 -5.69
N ARG A 23 3.19 22.12 -6.67
CA ARG A 23 2.80 22.04 -8.08
C ARG A 23 2.63 20.59 -8.50
N ARG A 24 1.39 20.21 -8.80
CA ARG A 24 1.08 18.90 -9.39
C ARG A 24 1.72 18.78 -10.77
N ALA A 25 2.17 17.58 -11.10
CA ALA A 25 2.64 17.27 -12.45
C ALA A 25 1.51 17.50 -13.47
N PRO A 26 1.81 18.00 -14.69
CA PRO A 26 0.83 18.09 -15.75
C PRO A 26 0.17 16.72 -16.00
N ARG A 27 -1.16 16.71 -16.18
CA ARG A 27 -1.94 15.47 -16.28
C ARG A 27 -1.39 14.50 -17.34
N ARG A 28 -0.98 15.01 -18.50
CA ARG A 28 -0.39 14.20 -19.58
C ARG A 28 0.93 13.55 -19.17
N VAL A 29 1.80 14.29 -18.48
CA VAL A 29 3.09 13.79 -17.98
C VAL A 29 2.89 12.72 -16.92
N SER A 30 1.94 12.94 -16.00
CA SER A 30 1.61 11.96 -14.97
C SER A 30 1.05 10.66 -15.57
N ILE A 31 0.13 10.76 -16.55
CA ILE A 31 -0.41 9.57 -17.24
C ILE A 31 0.70 8.77 -17.94
N LEU A 32 1.61 9.42 -18.65
CA LEU A 32 2.72 8.74 -19.32
C LEU A 32 3.65 8.07 -18.32
N ALA A 33 4.03 8.77 -17.25
CA ALA A 33 4.87 8.22 -16.20
C ALA A 33 4.22 7.00 -15.52
N TRP A 34 2.90 7.01 -15.31
CA TRP A 34 2.18 5.85 -14.76
C TRP A 34 2.13 4.65 -15.72
N LYS A 35 2.12 4.88 -17.03
CA LYS A 35 2.24 3.81 -18.03
C LYS A 35 3.63 3.18 -17.99
N GLU A 36 4.70 3.98 -17.94
CA GLU A 36 6.08 3.48 -17.81
C GLU A 36 6.27 2.64 -16.54
N VAL A 37 5.70 3.09 -15.41
CA VAL A 37 5.71 2.32 -14.15
C VAL A 37 4.98 0.99 -14.33
N ALA A 38 3.80 1.00 -14.96
CA ALA A 38 3.02 -0.21 -15.17
C ALA A 38 3.73 -1.23 -16.08
N GLU A 39 4.40 -0.76 -17.14
CA GLU A 39 5.22 -1.61 -18.01
C GLU A 39 6.36 -2.26 -17.23
N THR A 40 7.08 -1.47 -16.43
CA THR A 40 8.21 -1.97 -15.62
C THR A 40 7.73 -2.95 -14.55
N VAL A 41 6.62 -2.66 -13.88
CA VAL A 41 6.03 -3.54 -12.86
C VAL A 41 5.49 -4.82 -13.49
N THR A 42 4.89 -4.74 -14.68
CA THR A 42 4.42 -5.90 -15.45
C THR A 42 5.59 -6.77 -15.89
N ALA A 43 6.68 -6.18 -16.39
CA ALA A 43 7.89 -6.94 -16.77
C ALA A 43 8.49 -7.72 -15.58
N ASN A 44 8.35 -7.20 -14.37
CA ASN A 44 8.85 -7.82 -13.14
C ASN A 44 7.80 -8.68 -12.39
N SER A 45 6.62 -8.90 -12.99
CA SER A 45 5.47 -9.57 -12.37
C SER A 45 4.89 -10.62 -13.29
N THR A 46 4.43 -11.74 -12.71
CA THR A 46 3.70 -12.76 -13.45
C THR A 46 2.31 -12.28 -13.89
N ILE A 47 1.76 -11.28 -13.20
CA ILE A 47 0.42 -10.74 -13.49
C ILE A 47 0.60 -9.35 -14.10
N PRO A 48 0.01 -9.08 -15.29
CA PRO A 48 -0.01 -7.76 -15.88
C PRO A 48 -0.67 -6.75 -14.95
N GLN A 49 -0.04 -5.59 -14.80
CA GLN A 49 -0.62 -4.47 -14.07
C GLN A 49 -0.84 -3.29 -14.99
N THR A 50 -2.02 -2.66 -14.86
CA THR A 50 -2.30 -1.40 -15.54
C THR A 50 -1.82 -0.22 -14.72
N ALA A 51 -1.65 0.92 -15.40
CA ALA A 51 -1.36 2.21 -14.76
C ALA A 51 -2.33 2.53 -13.61
N GLU A 52 -3.63 2.28 -13.81
CA GLU A 52 -4.66 2.52 -12.80
C GLU A 52 -4.51 1.61 -11.57
N GLN A 53 -4.16 0.33 -11.79
CA GLN A 53 -3.91 -0.61 -10.69
C GLN A 53 -2.67 -0.19 -9.89
N CYS A 54 -1.61 0.28 -10.56
CA CYS A 54 -0.41 0.81 -9.90
C CYS A 54 -0.73 2.05 -9.07
N CYS A 55 -1.51 3.00 -9.63
CA CYS A 55 -2.01 4.18 -8.92
C CYS A 55 -2.79 3.79 -7.67
N LYS A 56 -3.78 2.90 -7.82
CA LYS A 56 -4.64 2.45 -6.72
C LYS A 56 -3.80 1.80 -5.62
N LYS A 57 -2.86 0.94 -5.99
CA LYS A 57 -1.99 0.26 -5.03
C LYS A 57 -1.08 1.23 -4.27
N LEU A 58 -0.55 2.25 -4.93
CA LEU A 58 0.21 3.31 -4.24
C LEU A 58 -0.68 4.08 -3.25
N ASN A 59 -1.90 4.42 -3.63
CA ASN A 59 -2.85 5.11 -2.74
C ASN A 59 -3.22 4.25 -1.53
N ASP A 60 -3.47 2.96 -1.73
CA ASP A 60 -3.75 2.01 -0.66
C ASP A 60 -2.55 1.90 0.30
N LEU A 61 -1.33 1.77 -0.22
CA LEU A 61 -0.11 1.75 0.59
C LEU A 61 0.07 3.04 1.39
N THR A 62 -0.16 4.19 0.76
CA THR A 62 -0.07 5.51 1.42
C THR A 62 -1.13 5.64 2.51
N ARG A 63 -2.36 5.18 2.25
CA ARG A 63 -3.45 5.18 3.22
C ARG A 63 -3.12 4.27 4.40
N SER A 64 -2.68 3.04 4.14
CA SER A 64 -2.26 2.10 5.19
C SER A 64 -1.09 2.65 6.00
N ALA A 65 -0.10 3.29 5.38
CA ALA A 65 1.00 3.93 6.09
C ALA A 65 0.51 5.06 7.00
N ARG A 66 -0.41 5.91 6.53
CA ARG A 66 -1.02 6.97 7.35
C ARG A 66 -1.80 6.40 8.53
N ILE A 67 -2.59 5.34 8.33
CA ILE A 67 -3.34 4.69 9.41
C ILE A 67 -2.36 4.10 10.44
N LYS A 68 -1.29 3.44 10.01
CA LYS A 68 -0.25 2.92 10.91
C LYS A 68 0.45 4.04 11.69
N MET A 69 0.79 5.15 11.04
CA MET A 69 1.39 6.31 11.72
C MET A 69 0.41 6.94 12.71
N ALA A 70 -0.88 7.06 12.37
CA ALA A 70 -1.91 7.58 13.26
C ALA A 70 -2.10 6.68 14.48
N HIS A 71 -2.13 5.36 14.28
CA HIS A 71 -2.18 4.39 15.38
C HIS A 71 -0.94 4.49 16.27
N ASN A 72 0.25 4.57 15.69
CA ASN A 72 1.49 4.72 16.45
C ASN A 72 1.53 6.06 17.22
N ALA A 73 1.04 7.15 16.63
CA ALA A 73 0.91 8.43 17.31
C ALA A 73 -0.09 8.37 18.48
N GLN A 74 -1.20 7.63 18.32
CA GLN A 74 -2.16 7.37 19.39
C GLN A 74 -1.56 6.49 20.49
N GLU A 75 -0.79 5.45 20.15
CA GLU A 75 -0.08 4.63 21.13
C GLU A 75 0.94 5.46 21.90
N HIS A 76 1.71 6.34 21.26
CA HIS A 76 2.63 7.24 21.97
C HIS A 76 1.93 8.26 22.88
N LEU A 77 0.72 8.72 22.52
CA LEU A 77 -0.10 9.57 23.39
C LEU A 77 -0.66 8.79 24.58
N LEU A 78 -1.07 7.54 24.38
CA LEU A 78 -1.61 6.66 25.43
C LEU A 78 -0.52 6.03 26.32
N THR A 79 0.72 5.95 25.85
CA THR A 79 1.85 5.37 26.61
C THR A 79 2.58 6.42 27.46
N ARG A 80 2.36 7.72 27.22
CA ARG A 80 2.92 8.79 28.09
C ARG A 80 2.24 8.84 29.46
N ASP A 81 1.02 8.31 29.56
CA ASP A 81 0.30 8.04 30.82
C ASP A 81 0.19 6.52 31.07
N GLY A 82 1.34 5.83 31.18
CA GLY A 82 1.42 4.54 31.89
C GLY A 82 0.53 3.37 31.41
N GLY A 83 0.22 3.26 30.12
CA GLY A 83 -0.67 2.20 29.59
C GLY A 83 0.05 1.12 28.77
N VAL A 84 -0.06 -0.14 29.22
CA VAL A 84 0.47 -1.38 28.62
C VAL A 84 0.07 -1.54 27.14
N ALA A 85 1.06 -1.83 26.27
CA ALA A 85 0.88 -2.09 24.84
C ALA A 85 -0.06 -3.30 24.59
N PHE A 86 -1.22 -3.05 23.99
CA PHE A 86 -2.16 -4.11 23.61
C PHE A 86 -1.70 -4.76 22.30
N ARG A 87 -0.85 -5.79 22.39
CA ARG A 87 -0.67 -6.77 21.31
C ARG A 87 -2.03 -7.46 21.07
N LYS A 88 -2.82 -6.98 20.11
CA LYS A 88 -3.98 -7.73 19.59
C LYS A 88 -3.53 -8.67 18.48
N ASN A 89 -3.44 -9.93 18.90
CA ASN A 89 -3.27 -11.18 18.18
C ASN A 89 -3.68 -11.14 16.70
N LEU A 90 -2.69 -11.44 15.85
CA LEU A 90 -2.89 -11.96 14.50
C LEU A 90 -2.89 -13.49 14.61
N ASN A 91 -4.05 -14.11 14.83
CA ASN A 91 -4.25 -15.52 14.51
C ASN A 91 -5.75 -15.80 14.38
N GLU A 92 -6.08 -16.75 13.52
CA GLU A 92 -7.43 -17.24 13.15
C GLU A 92 -8.05 -16.59 11.89
N TYR A 93 -7.39 -16.81 10.74
CA TYR A 93 -8.15 -17.21 9.55
C TYR A 93 -8.57 -18.68 9.73
N GLY A 94 -9.83 -18.96 9.46
CA GLY A 94 -10.49 -20.21 9.81
C GLY A 94 -10.02 -21.45 9.07
N GLU A 95 -10.15 -22.57 9.78
CA GLU A 95 -10.36 -23.87 9.16
C GLU A 95 -11.80 -24.30 9.45
N GLY A 96 -12.52 -24.58 8.36
CA GLY A 96 -13.92 -24.98 8.39
C GLY A 96 -14.13 -26.31 9.10
N LYS A 97 -15.23 -26.41 9.84
CA LYS A 97 -15.89 -27.70 10.07
C LYS A 97 -17.11 -27.77 9.17
N ALA A 98 -16.98 -28.58 8.12
CA ALA A 98 -18.10 -29.16 7.41
C ALA A 98 -18.99 -29.92 8.43
N ALA A 99 -20.26 -29.55 8.50
CA ALA A 99 -21.27 -30.35 9.17
C ALA A 99 -21.62 -31.54 8.26
N GLY A 100 -21.03 -32.70 8.56
CA GLY A 100 -21.41 -34.01 8.02
C GLY A 100 -21.90 -34.89 9.17
N GLY A 101 -23.07 -35.50 8.98
CA GLY A 101 -23.85 -36.17 10.01
C GLY A 101 -23.32 -37.52 10.52
N ASN A 102 -23.91 -37.89 11.66
CA ASN A 102 -24.18 -39.19 12.27
C ASN A 102 -24.47 -38.82 13.73
N GLN A 103 -25.61 -39.13 14.32
CA GLN A 103 -26.33 -40.39 14.36
C GLN A 103 -27.76 -40.13 14.87
#